data_AF-A0A9E4F1A1-F1
#
_entry.id   AF-A0A9E4F1A1-F1
#
_cell.length_a   1.000
_cell.length_b   1.000
_cell.length_c   1.000
_cell.angle_alpha   90.00
_cell.angle_beta   90.00
_cell.angle_gamma   90.00
#
_symmetry.space_group_name_H-M   'P 1'
#
loop_
_entity.id
_entity.type
_entity.pdbx_description
1 polymer ?
#
loop_
_entity_poly.entity_id
_entity_poly.type
_entity_poly.pdbx_seq_one_letter_code
_entity_poly.pdbx_strand_id
1 'polypeptide(L)'
;AYLRAALDSVGGAPVVMKLPRGTQGMGVMRARDIEEAQAISDVMWNLQRDAIVQEYVEEARKGDLRVIVIGGEVVAAVRRRASRDEFRTNLHRGGSVKKVTPARH
;
A
#
# COMPACT_ATOMS: atom_id res chain seq x y z
N ALA A 1 -2.71 -21.88 -8.58
CA ALA A 1 -1.25 -22.04 -8.80
C ALA A 1 -0.51 -20.71 -8.75
N TYR A 2 -0.84 -19.74 -9.63
CA TYR A 2 -0.16 -18.43 -9.67
C TYR A 2 -0.29 -17.59 -8.39
N LEU A 3 -1.46 -17.55 -7.76
CA LEU A 3 -1.64 -16.80 -6.50
C LEU A 3 -0.72 -17.31 -5.39
N ARG A 4 -0.61 -18.64 -5.23
CA ARG A 4 0.24 -19.24 -4.20
C ARG A 4 1.71 -18.90 -4.40
N ALA A 5 2.21 -19.00 -5.64
CA ALA A 5 3.57 -18.58 -5.97
C ALA A 5 3.80 -17.09 -5.69
N ALA A 6 2.82 -16.23 -5.98
CA ALA A 6 2.91 -14.81 -5.67
C ALA A 6 2.94 -14.54 -4.16
N LEU A 7 2.10 -15.23 -3.37
CA LEU A 7 2.11 -15.14 -1.90
C LEU A 7 3.45 -15.61 -1.33
N ASP A 8 3.97 -16.75 -1.78
CA ASP A 8 5.24 -17.29 -1.32
C ASP A 8 6.41 -16.34 -1.65
N SER A 9 6.35 -15.66 -2.81
CA SER A 9 7.38 -14.69 -3.22
C SER A 9 7.47 -13.43 -2.34
N VAL A 10 6.42 -13.14 -1.56
CA VAL A 10 6.35 -11.99 -0.64
C VAL A 10 6.35 -12.42 0.83
N GLY A 11 6.65 -13.70 1.12
CA GLY A 11 6.75 -14.21 2.49
C GLY A 11 5.42 -14.70 3.11
N GLY A 12 4.36 -14.81 2.33
CA GLY A 12 3.03 -15.24 2.78
C GLY A 12 2.14 -14.09 3.28
N ALA A 13 1.01 -14.44 3.87
CA ALA A 13 0.07 -13.47 4.44
C ALA A 13 0.57 -12.93 5.80
N PRO A 14 0.24 -11.69 6.19
CA PRO A 14 -0.69 -10.76 5.52
C PRO A 14 -0.09 -10.04 4.29
N VAL A 15 -0.93 -9.77 3.29
CA VAL A 15 -0.53 -9.08 2.06
C VAL A 15 -1.45 -7.91 1.71
N VAL A 16 -0.95 -6.99 0.90
CA VAL A 16 -1.73 -5.97 0.19
C VAL A 16 -1.90 -6.41 -1.27
N MET A 17 -3.15 -6.47 -1.72
CA MET A 17 -3.51 -6.72 -3.12
C MET A 17 -4.05 -5.44 -3.75
N LYS A 18 -3.46 -5.02 -4.88
CA LYS A 18 -3.83 -3.77 -5.55
C LYS A 18 -4.02 -3.91 -7.06
N LEU A 19 -4.95 -3.13 -7.61
CA LEU A 19 -5.07 -2.95 -9.05
C LEU A 19 -3.85 -2.18 -9.61
N PRO A 20 -3.25 -2.58 -10.74
CA PRO A 20 -2.13 -1.85 -11.37
C PRO A 20 -2.48 -0.42 -11.76
N ARG A 21 -3.76 -0.16 -12.03
CA ARG A 21 -4.28 1.17 -12.38
C ARG A 21 -5.42 1.52 -11.43
N GLY A 22 -5.21 2.56 -10.65
CA GLY A 22 -6.21 3.12 -9.74
C GLY A 22 -5.72 4.46 -9.19
N THR A 23 -6.65 5.38 -8.96
CA THR A 23 -6.38 6.64 -8.27
C THR A 23 -6.88 6.55 -6.84
N GLN A 24 -6.32 7.39 -5.95
CA GLN A 24 -6.83 7.59 -4.59
C GLN A 24 -6.93 6.31 -3.72
N GLY A 25 -6.16 5.25 -4.02
CA GLY A 25 -6.19 4.01 -3.24
C GLY A 25 -7.49 3.21 -3.37
N MET A 26 -8.28 3.47 -4.42
CA MET A 26 -9.34 2.57 -4.86
C MET A 26 -8.70 1.29 -5.43
N GLY A 27 -9.27 0.14 -5.08
CA GLY A 27 -8.75 -1.16 -5.49
C GLY A 27 -7.49 -1.61 -4.73
N VAL A 28 -7.21 -1.03 -3.55
CA VAL A 28 -6.19 -1.52 -2.62
C VAL A 28 -6.88 -2.21 -1.45
N MET A 29 -6.60 -3.49 -1.27
CA MET A 29 -7.22 -4.35 -0.25
C MET A 29 -6.12 -5.05 0.56
N ARG A 30 -6.41 -5.32 1.83
CA ARG A 30 -5.54 -6.11 2.70
C ARG A 30 -6.15 -7.49 2.88
N ALA A 31 -5.37 -8.53 2.61
CA ALA A 31 -5.71 -9.91 2.94
C ALA A 31 -4.91 -10.33 4.18
N ARG A 32 -5.61 -10.79 5.22
CA ARG A 32 -5.01 -11.18 6.50
C ARG A 32 -4.46 -12.61 6.47
N ASP A 33 -5.06 -13.45 5.65
CA ASP A 33 -4.73 -14.85 5.46
C ASP A 33 -4.86 -15.25 3.97
N ILE A 34 -4.53 -16.51 3.68
CA ILE A 34 -4.55 -17.06 2.32
C ILE A 34 -5.98 -17.15 1.78
N GLU A 35 -6.97 -17.40 2.64
CA GLU A 35 -8.37 -17.55 2.25
C GLU A 35 -8.94 -16.20 1.78
N GLU A 36 -8.66 -15.12 2.50
CA GLU A 36 -8.99 -13.76 2.08
C GLU A 36 -8.28 -13.37 0.79
N ALA A 37 -7.00 -13.72 0.64
CA ALA A 37 -6.25 -13.44 -0.59
C ALA A 37 -6.87 -14.17 -1.79
N GLN A 38 -7.31 -15.41 -1.60
CA GLN A 38 -8.01 -16.19 -2.62
C GLN A 38 -9.35 -15.54 -2.99
N ALA A 39 -10.16 -15.16 -2.01
CA ALA A 39 -11.45 -14.50 -2.26
C ALA A 39 -11.28 -13.18 -3.04
N ILE A 40 -10.28 -12.37 -2.70
CA ILE A 40 -9.94 -11.14 -3.42
C ILE A 40 -9.49 -11.45 -4.85
N SER A 41 -8.64 -12.48 -5.02
CA SER A 41 -8.16 -12.92 -6.33
C SER A 41 -9.31 -13.35 -7.24
N ASP A 42 -10.27 -14.10 -6.72
CA ASP A 42 -11.42 -14.59 -7.50
C ASP A 42 -12.29 -13.42 -7.98
N VAL A 43 -12.51 -12.40 -7.13
CA VAL A 43 -13.21 -11.18 -7.51
C VAL A 43 -12.46 -10.42 -8.61
N MET A 44 -11.14 -10.24 -8.48
CA MET A 44 -10.34 -9.55 -9.50
C MET A 44 -10.32 -10.30 -10.83
N TRP A 45 -10.23 -11.64 -10.78
CA TRP A 45 -10.27 -12.51 -11.95
C TRP A 45 -11.59 -12.36 -12.70
N ASN A 46 -12.72 -12.39 -11.99
CA ASN A 46 -14.05 -12.19 -12.57
C ASN A 46 -14.22 -10.80 -13.22
N LEU A 47 -13.53 -9.78 -12.69
CA LEU A 47 -13.50 -8.43 -13.27
C LEU A 47 -12.49 -8.28 -14.42
N GLN A 48 -11.78 -9.36 -14.79
CA GLN A 48 -10.68 -9.37 -15.76
C GLN A 48 -9.63 -8.28 -15.48
N ARG A 49 -9.27 -8.13 -14.20
CA ARG A 49 -8.25 -7.19 -13.75
C ARG A 49 -7.05 -7.94 -13.19
N ASP A 50 -5.88 -7.49 -13.63
CA ASP A 50 -4.63 -7.90 -13.01
C ASP A 50 -4.54 -7.39 -11.56
N ALA A 51 -3.79 -8.12 -10.74
CA ALA A 51 -3.53 -7.79 -9.35
C ALA A 51 -2.02 -7.76 -9.09
N ILE A 52 -1.58 -6.81 -8.26
CA ILE A 52 -0.24 -6.80 -7.68
C ILE A 52 -0.37 -7.26 -6.23
N VAL A 53 0.40 -8.28 -5.85
CA VAL A 53 0.54 -8.76 -4.48
C VAL A 53 1.80 -8.15 -3.87
N GLN A 54 1.70 -7.63 -2.66
CA GLN A 54 2.82 -7.04 -1.92
C GLN A 54 2.74 -7.45 -0.45
N GLU A 55 3.90 -7.57 0.20
CA GLU A 55 3.99 -7.74 1.65
C GLU A 55 3.23 -6.62 2.39
N TYR A 56 2.50 -6.97 3.45
CA TYR A 56 1.91 -5.98 4.34
C TYR A 56 2.91 -5.57 5.44
N VAL A 57 3.46 -4.36 5.31
CA VAL A 57 4.36 -3.77 6.31
C VAL A 57 3.53 -3.15 7.44
N GLU A 58 3.47 -3.79 8.60
CA GLU A 58 2.65 -3.34 9.72
C GLU A 58 3.10 -1.97 10.26
N GLU A 59 4.41 -1.69 10.25
CA GLU A 59 4.98 -0.41 10.65
C GLU A 59 4.51 0.75 9.79
N ALA A 60 4.00 0.50 8.58
CA ALA A 60 3.43 1.54 7.73
C ALA A 60 2.21 2.22 8.38
N ARG A 61 1.56 1.60 9.38
CA ARG A 61 0.54 2.26 10.22
C ARG A 61 1.09 3.46 10.99
N LYS A 62 2.40 3.49 11.29
CA LYS A 62 3.09 4.65 11.90
C LYS A 62 3.23 5.83 10.92
N GLY A 63 2.91 5.58 9.64
CA GLY A 63 2.87 6.54 8.55
C GLY A 63 3.87 6.25 7.43
N ASP A 64 3.66 6.90 6.29
CA ASP A 64 4.63 6.93 5.19
C ASP A 64 5.37 8.28 5.15
N LEU A 65 6.62 8.26 4.67
CA LEU A 65 7.39 9.45 4.35
C LEU A 65 7.24 9.76 2.86
N ARG A 66 6.64 10.90 2.55
CA ARG A 66 6.57 11.42 1.19
C ARG A 66 7.67 12.44 0.99
N VAL A 67 8.48 12.21 -0.03
CA VAL A 67 9.62 13.05 -0.40
C VAL A 67 9.38 13.61 -1.80
N ILE A 68 9.64 14.90 -1.99
CA ILE A 68 9.62 15.56 -3.29
C ILE A 68 11.07 15.79 -3.69
N VAL A 69 11.44 15.30 -4.87
CA VAL A 69 12.79 15.40 -5.43
C VAL A 69 12.75 16.21 -6.72
N ILE A 70 13.62 17.21 -6.86
CA ILE A 70 13.77 18.03 -8.06
C ILE A 70 15.26 18.07 -8.41
N GLY A 71 15.62 17.73 -9.65
CA GLY A 71 17.02 17.76 -10.09
C GLY A 71 17.94 16.81 -9.31
N GLY A 72 17.40 15.76 -8.68
CA GLY A 72 18.15 14.85 -7.81
C GLY A 72 18.21 15.28 -6.34
N GLU A 73 17.75 16.48 -6.00
CA GLU A 73 17.77 16.99 -4.62
C GLU A 73 16.41 16.89 -3.92
N VAL A 74 16.43 16.57 -2.63
CA VAL A 74 15.23 16.53 -1.79
C VAL A 74 14.82 17.96 -1.39
N VAL A 75 13.72 18.46 -1.97
CA VAL A 75 13.24 19.82 -1.72
C VAL A 75 12.17 19.90 -0.63
N ALA A 76 11.45 18.81 -0.37
CA ALA A 76 10.44 18.75 0.68
C ALA A 76 10.19 17.32 1.16
N ALA A 77 9.86 17.18 2.45
CA ALA A 77 9.39 15.92 3.00
C ALA A 77 8.22 16.14 3.96
N VAL A 78 7.26 15.22 3.92
CA VAL A 78 6.14 15.16 4.86
C VAL A 78 5.91 13.74 5.32
N ARG A 79 5.64 13.56 6.61
CA ARG A 79 5.18 12.29 7.15
C ARG A 79 3.67 12.30 7.21
N ARG A 80 3.05 11.30 6.58
CA ARG A 80 1.61 11.12 6.54
C ARG A 80 1.24 9.94 7.42
N ARG A 81 0.17 10.06 8.20
CA ARG A 81 -0.35 8.94 9.02
C ARG A 81 -1.79 8.65 8.66
N ALA A 82 -2.14 7.37 8.58
CA ALA A 82 -3.52 6.95 8.43
C ALA A 82 -4.36 7.29 9.68
N SER A 83 -5.67 7.37 9.51
CA SER A 83 -6.61 7.42 10.64
C SER A 83 -6.66 6.06 11.35
N ARG A 84 -7.17 6.01 12.59
CA ARG A 84 -7.13 4.80 13.44
C ARG A 84 -7.78 3.57 12.80
N ASP A 85 -8.79 3.77 11.95
CA ASP A 85 -9.63 2.71 11.39
C ASP A 85 -9.31 2.40 9.92
N GLU A 86 -8.27 3.00 9.34
CA GLU A 86 -7.89 2.84 7.94
C GLU A 86 -6.41 2.44 7.85
N PHE A 87 -6.10 1.37 7.11
CA PHE A 87 -4.69 0.97 6.92
C PHE A 87 -3.99 1.81 5.84
N ARG A 88 -4.76 2.48 4.98
CA ARG A 88 -4.27 3.38 3.93
C ARG A 88 -3.98 4.77 4.51
N THR A 89 -2.76 5.27 4.31
CA THR A 89 -2.30 6.59 4.81
C THR A 89 -2.73 7.78 3.94
N ASN A 90 -3.72 7.58 3.07
CA ASN A 90 -4.12 8.57 2.09
C ASN A 90 -4.72 9.82 2.75
N LEU A 91 -4.20 10.99 2.40
CA LEU A 91 -4.62 12.29 2.95
C LEU A 91 -6.13 12.54 2.78
N HIS A 92 -6.68 12.18 1.62
CA HIS A 92 -8.10 12.36 1.31
C HIS A 92 -9.03 11.44 2.13
N ARG A 93 -8.50 10.51 2.93
CA ARG A 93 -9.25 9.63 3.85
C ARG A 93 -9.04 9.99 5.33
N GLY A 94 -8.74 11.26 5.61
CA GLY A 94 -8.57 11.75 6.99
C GLY A 94 -7.20 11.48 7.59
N GLY A 95 -6.18 11.21 6.76
CA GLY A 95 -4.80 11.11 7.21
C GLY A 95 -4.27 12.44 7.73
N SER A 96 -3.38 12.41 8.72
CA SER A 96 -2.71 13.62 9.22
C SER A 96 -1.34 13.81 8.57
N VAL A 97 -0.90 15.07 8.46
CA VAL A 97 0.41 15.43 7.89
C VAL A 97 1.24 16.14 8.94
N LYS A 98 2.49 15.71 9.09
CA LYS A 98 3.52 16.45 9.82
C LYS A 98 4.67 16.79 8.88
N LYS A 99 5.08 18.05 8.89
CA LYS A 99 6.29 18.48 8.17
C LYS A 99 7.49 17.73 8.72
N VAL A 100 8.35 17.25 7.82
CA VAL A 100 9.64 16.65 8.17
C VAL A 100 10.71 17.46 7.48
N THR A 101 11.74 17.88 8.21
CA THR A 101 12.92 18.49 7.60
C THR A 101 13.76 17.36 7.00
N PRO A 102 13.99 17.33 5.68
CA PRO A 102 14.91 16.37 5.09
C PRO A 102 16.30 16.60 5.68
N ALA A 103 17.00 15.53 6.07
CA ALA A 103 18.43 15.63 6.31
C ALA A 103 19.08 16.01 4.97
N ARG A 104 19.78 17.15 4.93
CA ARG A 104 20.60 17.52 3.77
C ARG A 104 21.79 16.56 3.77
N HIS A 105 21.96 15.81 2.69
CA HIS A 105 23.20 15.12 2.38
C HIS A 105 24.05 16.01 1.50
#